data_AF-A0A4R5QID2-F1
#
_entry.id   AF-A0A4R5QID2-F1
#
_cell.length_a   1.000
_cell.length_b   1.000
_cell.length_c   1.000
_cell.angle_alpha   90.00
_cell.angle_beta   90.00
_cell.angle_gamma   90.00
#
_symmetry.space_group_name_H-M   'P 1'
#
loop_
_entity.id
_entity.type
_entity.pdbx_description
1 polymer ?
#
loop_
_entity_poly.entity_id
_entity_poly.type
_entity_poly.pdbx_seq_one_letter_code
_entity_poly.pdbx_strand_id
1 'polypeptide(L)'
;MLQSAWAAIMSPDALAGRARMPPAEKEIAMTVMDEPVLPASTVTLPDAYGSAAKWFHWVTVVLLGIALPVGFVIDHVKDADKMAFYAIHESAGLTILFVALARLAWRLRNPPKPLPEHVPPVLRKTAAAVHHTLYLLLILQPILGFFATNAWGFPLRGETAYLGFIQLPKFMETDEGLAGVLQTIHTIGGWSILVLLVLHVGGVVFHQAIRRDGTLLRMV
;
A
#
# COMPACT_ATOMS: atom_id res chain seq x y z
N MET A 1 -5.62 -27.09 10.63
CA MET A 1 -4.69 -28.11 10.11
C MET A 1 -5.47 -29.16 9.34
N LEU A 2 -5.60 -29.02 8.02
CA LEU A 2 -6.10 -30.00 7.02
C LEU A 2 -5.58 -29.47 5.66
N GLN A 3 -4.52 -29.96 5.02
CA GLN A 3 -4.32 -31.23 4.28
C GLN A 3 -5.44 -31.58 3.29
N SER A 4 -5.15 -31.45 1.99
CA SER A 4 -5.49 -32.42 0.93
C SER A 4 -4.84 -32.00 -0.39
N ALA A 5 -3.61 -32.48 -0.59
CA ALA A 5 -3.16 -32.97 -1.89
C ALA A 5 -3.92 -34.28 -2.19
N TRP A 6 -3.80 -34.78 -3.43
CA TRP A 6 -4.31 -36.06 -3.98
C TRP A 6 -5.61 -35.97 -4.79
N ALA A 7 -5.45 -35.90 -6.12
CA ALA A 7 -6.22 -36.69 -7.09
C ALA A 7 -5.58 -36.54 -8.48
N ALA A 8 -4.47 -37.25 -8.69
CA ALA A 8 -4.07 -37.69 -10.02
C ALA A 8 -4.22 -39.22 -10.03
N ILE A 9 -4.49 -39.76 -11.23
CA ILE A 9 -4.19 -41.13 -11.70
C ILE A 9 -5.40 -42.09 -11.87
N MET A 10 -5.60 -42.44 -13.15
CA MET A 10 -6.10 -43.69 -13.76
C MET A 10 -7.59 -44.04 -13.74
N SER A 11 -8.15 -44.15 -14.96
CA SER A 11 -8.97 -45.31 -15.34
C SER A 11 -8.48 -45.87 -16.68
N PRO A 12 -8.09 -47.16 -16.76
CA PRO A 12 -7.92 -47.89 -18.01
C PRO A 12 -9.28 -48.38 -18.54
N ASP A 13 -9.30 -48.77 -19.82
CA ASP A 13 -10.36 -49.50 -20.55
C ASP A 13 -11.19 -48.69 -21.56
N ALA A 14 -10.71 -48.71 -22.80
CA ALA A 14 -11.57 -48.74 -23.99
C ALA A 14 -10.87 -49.52 -25.11
N LEU A 15 -11.04 -50.85 -25.06
CA LEU A 15 -10.68 -51.77 -26.15
C LEU A 15 -11.77 -51.75 -27.23
N ALA A 16 -11.30 -52.07 -28.44
CA ALA A 16 -12.04 -52.61 -29.59
C ALA A 16 -12.60 -51.62 -30.63
N GLY A 17 -11.87 -51.51 -31.74
CA GLY A 17 -12.36 -51.02 -33.02
C GLY A 17 -11.41 -51.40 -34.16
N ARG A 18 -11.50 -52.64 -34.66
CA ARG A 18 -10.83 -53.06 -35.90
C ARG A 18 -11.54 -52.42 -37.11
N ALA A 19 -10.82 -51.68 -37.95
CA ALA A 19 -11.22 -51.42 -39.32
C ALA A 19 -10.01 -51.13 -40.23
N ARG A 20 -9.82 -52.03 -41.22
CA ARG A 20 -9.22 -51.91 -42.56
C ARG A 20 -8.12 -50.86 -42.83
N MET A 21 -6.95 -51.34 -43.27
CA MET A 21 -5.98 -50.55 -44.06
C MET A 21 -6.45 -50.38 -45.52
N PRO A 22 -6.32 -49.18 -46.11
CA PRO A 22 -6.17 -48.96 -47.54
C PRO A 22 -4.69 -48.91 -47.97
N PRO A 23 -4.38 -49.00 -49.28
CA PRO A 23 -3.05 -49.33 -49.78
C PRO A 23 -2.07 -48.14 -49.74
N ALA A 24 -0.78 -48.48 -49.74
CA ALA A 24 0.37 -47.60 -49.64
C ALA A 24 0.38 -46.45 -50.66
N GLU A 25 0.19 -45.23 -50.18
CA GLU A 25 0.67 -44.04 -50.86
C GLU A 25 2.09 -43.73 -50.37
N LYS A 26 3.00 -43.54 -51.32
CA LYS A 26 4.36 -43.07 -51.07
C LYS A 26 4.28 -41.60 -50.65
N GLU A 27 4.20 -41.36 -49.35
CA GLU A 27 4.38 -40.04 -48.78
C GLU A 27 5.85 -39.66 -48.90
N ILE A 28 6.13 -38.67 -49.76
CA ILE A 28 7.45 -38.05 -49.87
C ILE A 28 7.68 -37.36 -48.54
N ALA A 29 8.53 -37.95 -47.70
CA ALA A 29 9.01 -37.35 -46.47
C ALA A 29 9.80 -36.09 -46.82
N MET A 30 9.12 -34.95 -46.88
CA MET A 30 9.75 -33.65 -46.76
C MET A 30 10.06 -33.47 -45.28
N THR A 31 11.28 -33.87 -44.88
CA THR A 31 11.83 -33.54 -43.56
C THR A 31 11.92 -32.02 -43.48
N VAL A 32 10.84 -31.39 -43.03
CA VAL A 32 10.88 -30.04 -42.49
C VAL A 32 11.79 -30.15 -41.27
N MET A 33 12.96 -29.52 -41.34
CA MET A 33 13.79 -29.34 -40.17
C MET A 33 12.96 -28.48 -39.20
N ASP A 34 12.46 -29.09 -38.13
CA ASP A 34 11.90 -28.37 -37.00
C ASP A 34 13.05 -27.54 -36.41
N GLU A 35 13.13 -26.28 -36.82
CA GLU A 35 13.95 -25.28 -36.13
C GLU A 35 13.55 -25.32 -34.64
N PRO A 36 14.51 -25.45 -33.72
CA PRO A 36 14.19 -25.43 -32.30
C PRO A 36 13.57 -24.07 -31.99
N VAL A 37 12.26 -24.06 -31.79
CA VAL A 37 11.53 -22.90 -31.28
C VAL A 37 12.08 -22.64 -29.88
N LEU A 38 13.11 -21.80 -29.80
CA LEU A 38 13.62 -21.31 -28.53
C LEU A 38 12.43 -20.69 -27.81
N PRO A 39 12.05 -21.18 -26.62
CA PRO A 39 10.93 -20.63 -25.90
C PRO A 39 11.21 -19.14 -25.74
N ALA A 40 10.32 -18.30 -26.27
CA ALA A 40 10.43 -16.85 -26.17
C ALA A 40 10.78 -16.53 -24.73
N SER A 41 11.96 -15.93 -24.52
CA SER A 41 12.45 -15.54 -23.21
C SER A 41 11.37 -14.68 -22.56
N THR A 42 10.53 -15.29 -21.73
CA THR A 42 9.50 -14.57 -21.00
C THR A 42 10.26 -13.66 -20.06
N VAL A 43 10.32 -12.37 -20.39
CA VAL A 43 10.77 -11.35 -19.46
C VAL A 43 9.81 -11.44 -18.29
N THR A 44 10.21 -12.12 -17.22
CA THR A 44 9.42 -12.26 -16.00
C THR A 44 9.34 -10.87 -15.39
N LEU A 45 8.24 -10.16 -15.63
CA LEU A 45 8.00 -8.88 -14.98
C LEU A 45 8.07 -9.08 -13.47
N PRO A 46 8.67 -8.14 -12.71
CA PRO A 46 8.72 -8.23 -11.27
C PRO A 46 7.32 -8.47 -10.71
N ASP A 47 7.22 -9.39 -9.75
CA ASP A 47 5.95 -9.76 -9.12
C ASP A 47 5.23 -8.51 -8.54
N ALA A 48 4.26 -8.00 -9.30
CA ALA A 48 3.56 -6.76 -9.03
C ALA A 48 2.50 -6.92 -7.94
N TYR A 49 2.22 -5.83 -7.22
CA TYR A 49 1.12 -5.78 -6.28
C TYR A 49 -0.22 -5.81 -7.01
N GLY A 50 -1.23 -6.46 -6.40
CA GLY A 50 -2.60 -6.42 -6.90
C GLY A 50 -3.16 -4.99 -6.93
N SER A 51 -4.12 -4.73 -7.82
CA SER A 51 -4.71 -3.41 -8.05
C SER A 51 -5.22 -2.73 -6.78
N ALA A 52 -5.87 -3.47 -5.87
CA ALA A 52 -6.35 -2.95 -4.60
C ALA A 52 -5.21 -2.43 -3.71
N ALA A 53 -4.08 -3.14 -3.64
CA ALA A 53 -2.93 -2.72 -2.84
C ALA A 53 -2.29 -1.44 -3.41
N LYS A 54 -2.21 -1.35 -4.75
CA LYS A 54 -1.76 -0.14 -5.45
C LYS A 54 -2.70 1.04 -5.17
N TRP A 55 -4.01 0.83 -5.29
CA TRP A 55 -5.02 1.87 -5.03
C TRP A 55 -4.90 2.41 -3.60
N PHE A 56 -4.89 1.55 -2.59
CA PHE A 56 -4.74 1.99 -1.19
C PHE A 56 -3.44 2.76 -0.98
N HIS A 57 -2.34 2.32 -1.60
CA HIS A 57 -1.06 3.00 -1.50
C HIS A 57 -1.12 4.40 -2.11
N TRP A 58 -1.56 4.54 -3.36
CA TRP A 58 -1.56 5.82 -4.06
C TRP A 58 -2.57 6.81 -3.48
N VAL A 59 -3.73 6.35 -3.03
CA VAL A 59 -4.67 7.21 -2.28
C VAL A 59 -4.02 7.73 -1.00
N THR A 60 -3.31 6.86 -0.26
CA THR A 60 -2.56 7.29 0.94
C THR A 60 -1.51 8.33 0.59
N VAL A 61 -0.78 8.15 -0.51
CA VAL A 61 0.26 9.10 -0.97
C VAL A 61 -0.35 10.47 -1.29
N VAL A 62 -1.46 10.51 -2.03
CA VAL A 62 -2.16 11.77 -2.34
C VAL A 62 -2.65 12.45 -1.08
N LEU A 63 -3.32 11.71 -0.19
CA LEU A 63 -3.82 12.28 1.07
C LEU A 63 -2.68 12.80 1.96
N LEU A 64 -1.55 12.08 2.03
CA LEU A 64 -0.39 12.50 2.79
C LEU A 64 0.27 13.75 2.19
N GLY A 65 0.28 13.86 0.85
CA GLY A 65 0.70 15.05 0.11
C GLY A 65 -0.19 16.28 0.32
N ILE A 66 -1.40 16.09 0.86
CA ILE A 66 -2.28 17.19 1.32
C ILE A 66 -2.07 17.43 2.81
N ALA A 67 -2.21 16.39 3.63
CA ALA A 67 -2.23 16.52 5.09
C ALA A 67 -0.91 17.08 5.65
N LEU A 68 0.25 16.56 5.22
CA LEU A 68 1.54 17.00 5.77
C LEU A 68 1.83 18.48 5.46
N PRO A 69 1.82 18.95 4.19
CA PRO A 69 2.12 20.35 3.91
C PRO A 69 1.12 21.30 4.56
N VAL A 70 -0.19 20.98 4.51
CA VAL A 70 -1.22 21.81 5.15
C VAL A 70 -0.97 21.89 6.66
N GLY A 71 -0.65 20.76 7.31
CA GLY A 71 -0.34 20.71 8.74
C GLY A 71 0.80 21.64 9.15
N PHE A 72 1.90 21.67 8.39
CA PHE A 72 3.04 22.56 8.67
C PHE A 72 2.76 24.04 8.35
N VAL A 73 1.84 24.32 7.45
CA VAL A 73 1.55 25.69 6.99
C VAL A 73 0.50 26.38 7.84
N ILE A 74 -0.37 25.66 8.56
CA ILE A 74 -1.44 26.23 9.41
C ILE A 74 -0.93 27.34 10.35
N ASP A 75 0.22 27.14 10.99
CA ASP A 75 0.77 28.14 11.93
C ASP A 75 1.26 29.43 11.25
N HIS A 76 1.40 29.41 9.92
CA HIS A 76 1.94 30.49 9.10
C HIS A 76 0.87 31.20 8.25
N VAL A 77 -0.38 30.73 8.25
CA VAL A 77 -1.48 31.42 7.55
C VAL A 77 -2.15 32.46 8.45
N LYS A 78 -2.85 33.41 7.84
CA LYS A 78 -3.61 34.44 8.55
C LYS A 78 -4.71 33.80 9.40
N ASP A 79 -4.99 34.36 10.57
CA ASP A 79 -6.00 33.81 11.49
C ASP A 79 -7.37 33.62 10.84
N ALA A 80 -7.77 34.52 9.94
CA ALA A 80 -9.01 34.43 9.19
C ALA A 80 -9.12 33.17 8.31
N ASP A 81 -7.99 32.62 7.86
CA ASP A 81 -7.94 31.48 6.95
C ASP A 81 -7.65 30.15 7.67
N LYS A 82 -7.15 30.19 8.92
CA LYS A 82 -6.71 29.00 9.67
C LYS A 82 -7.77 27.90 9.73
N MET A 83 -9.03 28.27 9.95
CA MET A 83 -10.12 27.28 10.08
C MET A 83 -10.32 26.45 8.81
N ALA A 84 -10.15 27.05 7.62
CA ALA A 84 -10.23 26.30 6.37
C ALA A 84 -9.06 25.31 6.24
N PHE A 85 -7.86 25.70 6.64
CA PHE A 85 -6.70 24.81 6.62
C PHE A 85 -6.82 23.67 7.65
N TYR A 86 -7.31 23.96 8.86
CA TYR A 86 -7.65 22.93 9.85
C TYR A 86 -8.68 21.95 9.29
N ALA A 87 -9.77 22.44 8.69
CA ALA A 87 -10.79 21.58 8.09
C ALA A 87 -10.19 20.64 7.03
N ILE A 88 -9.33 21.15 6.14
CA ILE A 88 -8.65 20.32 5.13
C ILE A 88 -7.70 19.30 5.78
N HIS A 89 -6.86 19.75 6.71
CA HIS A 89 -5.86 18.90 7.37
C HIS A 89 -6.51 17.78 8.18
N GLU A 90 -7.48 18.11 9.03
CA GLU A 90 -8.18 17.14 9.88
C GLU A 90 -8.97 16.14 9.04
N SER A 91 -9.65 16.59 7.98
CA SER A 91 -10.41 15.71 7.09
C SER A 91 -9.50 14.77 6.32
N ALA A 92 -8.37 15.26 5.81
CA ALA A 92 -7.37 14.42 5.16
C ALA A 92 -6.77 13.41 6.15
N GLY A 93 -6.43 13.84 7.37
CA GLY A 93 -5.92 12.98 8.44
C GLY A 93 -6.88 11.86 8.82
N LEU A 94 -8.16 12.18 9.09
CA LEU A 94 -9.18 11.18 9.38
C LEU A 94 -9.39 10.22 8.21
N THR A 95 -9.37 10.72 6.97
CA THR A 95 -9.46 9.86 5.78
C THR A 95 -8.27 8.90 5.69
N ILE A 96 -7.05 9.38 5.97
CA ILE A 96 -5.84 8.54 6.05
C ILE A 96 -6.02 7.43 7.07
N LEU A 97 -6.59 7.71 8.26
CA LEU A 97 -6.83 6.69 9.28
C LEU A 97 -7.67 5.53 8.73
N PHE A 98 -8.82 5.83 8.13
CA PHE A 98 -9.70 4.80 7.60
C PHE A 98 -9.06 4.04 6.42
N VAL A 99 -8.40 4.76 5.51
CA VAL A 99 -7.67 4.14 4.39
C VAL A 99 -6.54 3.25 4.89
N ALA A 100 -5.77 3.68 5.90
CA ALA A 100 -4.68 2.91 6.49
C ALA A 100 -5.17 1.65 7.20
N LEU A 101 -6.27 1.74 7.94
CA LEU A 101 -6.92 0.58 8.57
C LEU A 101 -7.42 -0.42 7.53
N ALA A 102 -8.12 0.05 6.49
CA ALA A 102 -8.60 -0.79 5.39
C ALA A 102 -7.42 -1.44 4.64
N ARG A 103 -6.35 -0.67 4.38
CA ARG A 103 -5.12 -1.15 3.76
C ARG A 103 -4.43 -2.21 4.62
N LEU A 104 -4.37 -2.01 5.93
CA LEU A 104 -3.80 -2.99 6.87
C LEU A 104 -4.62 -4.28 6.87
N ALA A 105 -5.94 -4.19 6.98
CA ALA A 105 -6.83 -5.35 6.90
C ALA A 105 -6.68 -6.09 5.57
N TRP A 106 -6.57 -5.37 4.45
CA TRP A 106 -6.29 -5.95 3.14
C TRP A 106 -4.95 -6.69 3.11
N ARG A 107 -3.88 -6.05 3.61
CA ARG A 107 -2.52 -6.63 3.63
C ARG A 107 -2.44 -7.89 4.50
N LEU A 108 -3.20 -7.95 5.60
CA LEU A 108 -3.25 -9.15 6.45
C LEU A 108 -3.93 -10.32 5.74
N ARG A 109 -4.94 -10.06 4.91
CA ARG A 109 -5.64 -11.08 4.10
C ARG A 109 -4.89 -11.42 2.80
N ASN A 110 -4.10 -10.49 2.29
CA ASN A 110 -3.36 -10.59 1.03
C ASN A 110 -1.88 -10.22 1.29
N PRO A 111 -1.12 -11.09 1.97
CA PRO A 111 0.25 -10.81 2.32
C PRO A 111 1.10 -10.61 1.06
N PRO A 112 1.98 -9.60 1.04
CA PRO A 112 2.85 -9.37 -0.11
C PRO A 112 3.81 -10.53 -0.31
N LYS A 113 4.12 -10.84 -1.57
CA LYS A 113 5.14 -11.83 -1.90
C LYS A 113 6.49 -11.44 -1.28
N PRO A 114 7.28 -12.41 -0.78
CA PRO A 114 8.56 -12.15 -0.14
C PRO A 114 9.50 -11.33 -1.02
N LEU A 115 10.39 -10.55 -0.38
CA LEU A 115 11.48 -9.90 -1.09
C LEU A 115 12.46 -10.96 -1.63
N PRO A 116 13.00 -10.77 -2.86
CA PRO A 116 13.98 -11.68 -3.42
C PRO A 116 15.18 -11.91 -2.48
N GLU A 117 15.71 -13.13 -2.45
CA GLU A 117 16.78 -13.54 -1.53
C GLU A 117 18.08 -12.74 -1.72
N HIS A 118 18.33 -12.23 -2.93
CA HIS A 118 19.50 -11.42 -3.24
C HIS A 118 19.49 -10.00 -2.63
N VAL A 119 18.40 -9.59 -1.96
CA VAL A 119 18.34 -8.32 -1.22
C VAL A 119 19.08 -8.49 0.12
N PRO A 120 20.13 -7.68 0.39
CA PRO A 120 20.90 -7.76 1.63
C PRO A 120 20.00 -7.72 2.89
N PRO A 121 20.28 -8.56 3.92
CA PRO A 121 19.46 -8.63 5.13
C PRO A 121 19.25 -7.28 5.83
N VAL A 122 20.28 -6.42 5.81
CA VAL A 122 20.21 -5.07 6.39
C VAL A 122 19.16 -4.22 5.67
N LEU A 123 19.18 -4.16 4.33
CA LEU A 123 18.20 -3.40 3.55
C LEU A 123 16.78 -3.95 3.76
N ARG A 124 16.64 -5.28 3.83
CA ARG A 124 15.36 -5.93 4.13
C ARG A 124 14.80 -5.52 5.49
N LYS A 125 15.65 -5.54 6.54
CA LYS A 125 15.26 -5.12 7.90
C LYS A 125 14.91 -3.64 7.96
N THR A 126 15.71 -2.77 7.35
CA THR A 126 15.45 -1.33 7.29
C THR A 126 14.15 -1.02 6.56
N ALA A 127 13.92 -1.64 5.40
CA ALA A 127 12.68 -1.46 4.65
C ALA A 127 11.46 -1.94 5.45
N ALA A 128 11.57 -3.06 6.18
CA ALA A 128 10.50 -3.54 7.06
C ALA A 128 10.25 -2.54 8.21
N ALA A 129 11.30 -2.09 8.89
CA ALA A 129 11.19 -1.12 9.99
C ALA A 129 10.51 0.17 9.54
N VAL A 130 10.98 0.78 8.43
CA VAL A 130 10.36 2.00 7.88
C VAL A 130 8.89 1.78 7.55
N HIS A 131 8.53 0.67 6.88
CA HIS A 131 7.13 0.39 6.58
C HIS A 131 6.27 0.20 7.82
N HIS A 132 6.74 -0.56 8.82
CA HIS A 132 5.99 -0.81 10.04
C HIS A 132 5.80 0.48 10.85
N THR A 133 6.85 1.29 10.98
CA THR A 133 6.76 2.58 11.67
C THR A 133 5.84 3.55 10.93
N LEU A 134 5.89 3.60 9.59
CA LEU A 134 4.94 4.41 8.81
C LEU A 134 3.50 3.93 9.01
N TYR A 135 3.22 2.62 9.01
CA TYR A 135 1.87 2.12 9.31
C TYR A 135 1.38 2.56 10.69
N LEU A 136 2.25 2.41 11.70
CA LEU A 136 1.93 2.82 13.07
C LEU A 136 1.61 4.32 13.12
N LEU A 137 2.47 5.15 12.54
CA LEU A 137 2.30 6.60 12.58
C LEU A 137 1.10 7.07 11.76
N LEU A 138 0.83 6.49 10.58
CA LEU A 138 -0.35 6.83 9.77
C LEU A 138 -1.68 6.53 10.48
N ILE A 139 -1.68 5.62 11.46
CA ILE A 139 -2.85 5.31 12.28
C ILE A 139 -2.87 6.20 13.53
N LEU A 140 -1.77 6.30 14.27
CA LEU A 140 -1.73 7.04 15.53
C LEU A 140 -1.82 8.56 15.33
N GLN A 141 -1.25 9.10 14.26
CA GLN A 141 -1.22 10.56 14.04
C GLN A 141 -2.62 11.18 13.93
N PRO A 142 -3.52 10.68 13.06
CA PRO A 142 -4.89 11.19 13.00
C PRO A 142 -5.64 11.05 14.33
N ILE A 143 -5.40 9.96 15.08
CA ILE A 143 -6.01 9.74 16.39
C ILE A 143 -5.54 10.81 17.38
N LEU A 144 -4.23 11.06 17.43
CA LEU A 144 -3.65 12.10 18.29
C LEU A 144 -4.17 13.49 17.93
N GLY A 145 -4.24 13.82 16.63
CA GLY A 145 -4.77 15.11 16.17
C GLY A 145 -6.25 15.27 16.53
N PHE A 146 -7.05 14.24 16.29
CA PHE A 146 -8.47 14.23 16.65
C PHE A 146 -8.70 14.45 18.16
N PHE A 147 -7.90 13.81 19.02
CA PHE A 147 -7.97 14.03 20.45
C PHE A 147 -7.42 15.39 20.90
N ALA A 148 -6.40 15.92 20.21
CA ALA A 148 -5.91 17.28 20.45
C ALA A 148 -7.01 18.31 20.14
N THR A 149 -7.70 18.21 19.00
CA THR A 149 -8.83 19.08 18.64
C THR A 149 -9.98 18.96 19.64
N ASN A 150 -10.29 17.75 20.13
CA ASN A 150 -11.26 17.55 21.20
C ASN A 150 -10.85 18.26 22.51
N ALA A 151 -9.59 18.11 22.92
CA ALA A 151 -9.07 18.69 24.17
C ALA A 151 -8.96 20.22 24.10
N TRP A 152 -8.70 20.80 22.92
CA TRP A 152 -8.79 22.25 22.69
C TRP A 152 -10.23 22.78 22.74
N GLY A 153 -11.23 21.91 22.70
CA GLY A 153 -12.64 22.29 22.68
C GLY A 153 -13.09 22.91 21.35
N PHE A 154 -12.36 22.67 20.27
CA PHE A 154 -12.76 23.18 18.96
C PHE A 154 -14.12 22.61 18.54
N PRO A 155 -14.98 23.42 17.90
CA PRO A 155 -16.28 22.96 17.45
C PRO A 155 -16.10 21.95 16.31
N LEU A 156 -16.22 20.67 16.65
CA LEU A 156 -16.26 19.54 15.73
C LEU A 156 -17.63 19.37 15.05
N ARG A 157 -18.29 20.49 14.76
CA ARG A 157 -19.61 20.57 14.10
C ARG A 157 -19.64 21.69 13.07
N GLY A 158 -20.55 21.60 12.11
CA GLY A 158 -20.69 22.59 11.04
C GLY A 158 -19.64 22.41 9.94
N GLU A 159 -19.38 23.47 9.18
CA GLU A 159 -18.55 23.44 7.96
C GLU A 159 -17.08 23.02 8.20
N THR A 160 -16.59 23.18 9.43
CA THR A 160 -15.22 22.80 9.82
C THR A 160 -15.08 21.31 10.13
N ALA A 161 -16.17 20.61 10.43
CA ALA A 161 -16.15 19.19 10.80
C ALA A 161 -16.20 18.29 9.57
N TYR A 162 -15.09 17.62 9.27
CA TYR A 162 -14.95 16.76 8.08
C TYR A 162 -15.48 17.44 6.80
N LEU A 163 -15.04 18.68 6.54
CA LEU A 163 -15.50 19.55 5.44
C LEU A 163 -17.02 19.80 5.40
N GLY A 164 -17.70 19.72 6.55
CA GLY A 164 -19.15 19.89 6.68
C GLY A 164 -19.96 18.63 6.41
N PHE A 165 -19.35 17.52 6.00
CA PHE A 165 -20.09 16.30 5.67
C PHE A 165 -20.44 15.46 6.89
N ILE A 166 -19.59 15.44 7.92
CA ILE A 166 -19.73 14.56 9.07
C ILE A 166 -19.48 15.35 10.36
N GLN A 167 -20.49 15.38 11.22
CA GLN A 167 -20.31 15.89 12.58
C GLN A 167 -19.56 14.85 13.41
N LEU A 168 -18.52 15.29 14.12
CA LEU A 168 -17.74 14.41 14.96
C LEU A 168 -18.15 14.60 16.43
N PRO A 169 -18.21 13.52 17.22
CA PRO A 169 -18.57 13.61 18.63
C PRO A 169 -17.49 14.36 19.42
N LYS A 170 -17.95 15.14 20.40
CA LYS A 170 -17.10 15.67 21.48
C LYS A 170 -16.98 14.58 22.55
N PHE A 171 -15.77 14.07 22.78
CA PHE A 171 -15.51 12.97 23.71
C PHE A 171 -15.06 13.40 25.10
N MET A 172 -14.60 14.64 25.25
CA MET A 172 -14.06 15.17 26.51
C MET A 172 -14.36 16.66 26.64
N GLU A 173 -14.33 17.15 27.88
CA GLU A 173 -14.31 18.59 28.14
C GLU A 173 -12.95 19.20 27.76
N THR A 174 -12.94 20.53 27.61
CA THR A 174 -11.73 21.26 27.28
C THR A 174 -10.67 21.10 28.38
N ASP A 175 -9.46 20.71 27.98
CA ASP A 175 -8.29 20.57 28.85
C ASP A 175 -7.05 21.03 28.06
N GLU A 176 -6.63 22.27 28.27
CA GLU A 176 -5.52 22.89 27.55
C GLU A 176 -4.17 22.19 27.84
N GLY A 177 -4.01 21.61 29.03
CA GLY A 177 -2.80 20.88 29.41
C GLY A 177 -2.66 19.60 28.60
N LEU A 178 -3.74 18.81 28.53
CA LEU A 178 -3.79 17.63 27.68
C LEU A 178 -3.67 17.99 26.19
N ALA A 179 -4.35 19.05 25.76
CA ALA A 179 -4.31 19.52 24.37
C ALA A 179 -2.89 19.88 23.93
N GLY A 180 -2.13 20.61 24.76
CA GLY A 180 -0.74 20.97 24.48
C GLY A 180 0.18 19.75 24.39
N VAL A 181 0.00 18.75 25.27
CA VAL A 181 0.75 17.48 25.21
C VAL A 181 0.44 16.71 23.93
N LEU A 182 -0.85 16.52 23.61
CA LEU A 182 -1.27 15.81 22.40
C LEU A 182 -0.79 16.52 21.13
N GLN A 183 -0.89 17.85 21.08
CA GLN A 183 -0.38 18.66 19.96
C GLN A 183 1.13 18.49 19.82
N THR A 184 1.89 18.50 20.91
CA THR A 184 3.34 18.31 20.88
C THR A 184 3.70 16.94 20.31
N ILE A 185 3.04 15.87 20.79
CA ILE A 185 3.25 14.51 20.28
C ILE A 185 2.84 14.42 18.81
N HIS A 186 1.73 15.08 18.42
CA HIS A 186 1.27 15.16 17.06
C HIS A 186 2.33 15.81 16.15
N THR A 187 2.85 16.98 16.51
CA THR A 187 3.90 17.68 15.77
C THR A 187 5.17 16.84 15.63
N ILE A 188 5.66 16.21 16.71
CA ILE A 188 6.85 15.35 16.67
C ILE A 188 6.62 14.17 15.72
N GLY A 189 5.43 13.54 15.77
CA GLY A 189 5.12 12.44 14.87
C GLY A 189 4.93 12.89 13.41
N GLY A 190 4.45 14.10 13.14
CA GLY A 190 4.41 14.70 11.81
C GLY A 190 5.82 14.83 11.20
N TRP A 191 6.77 15.38 11.95
CA TRP A 191 8.19 15.42 11.56
C TRP A 191 8.79 14.02 11.37
N SER A 192 8.42 13.07 12.23
CA SER A 192 8.87 11.68 12.13
C SER A 192 8.35 11.01 10.85
N ILE A 193 7.10 11.25 10.46
CA ILE A 193 6.56 10.78 9.18
C ILE A 193 7.35 11.39 8.03
N LEU A 194 7.66 12.69 8.06
CA LEU A 194 8.42 13.35 6.99
C LEU A 194 9.80 12.70 6.81
N VAL A 195 10.54 12.48 7.89
CA VAL A 195 11.85 11.80 7.84
C VAL A 195 11.71 10.38 7.27
N LEU A 196 10.73 9.61 7.75
CA LEU A 196 10.48 8.24 7.26
C LEU A 196 10.03 8.21 5.81
N LEU A 197 9.28 9.23 5.36
CA LEU A 197 8.87 9.38 3.97
C LEU A 197 10.07 9.64 3.07
N VAL A 198 10.99 10.53 3.49
CA VAL A 198 12.26 10.75 2.78
C VAL A 198 13.09 9.47 2.71
N LEU A 199 13.19 8.71 3.81
CA LEU A 199 13.87 7.41 3.81
C LEU A 199 13.18 6.39 2.90
N HIS A 200 11.85 6.35 2.90
CA HIS A 200 11.06 5.46 2.06
C HIS A 200 11.26 5.75 0.57
N VAL A 201 11.08 7.01 0.16
CA VAL A 201 11.28 7.45 -1.23
C VAL A 201 12.74 7.33 -1.64
N GLY A 202 13.67 7.71 -0.77
CA GLY A 202 15.11 7.54 -0.99
C GLY A 202 15.50 6.08 -1.21
N GLY A 203 14.89 5.16 -0.46
CA GLY A 203 15.02 3.72 -0.69
C GLY A 203 14.52 3.32 -2.09
N VAL A 204 13.33 3.78 -2.49
CA VAL A 204 12.80 3.51 -3.85
C VAL A 204 13.74 4.04 -4.93
N VAL A 205 14.24 5.27 -4.80
CA VAL A 205 15.19 5.88 -5.74
C VAL A 205 16.49 5.09 -5.79
N PHE A 206 17.04 4.68 -4.64
CA PHE A 206 18.25 3.84 -4.57
C PHE A 206 18.04 2.51 -5.30
N HIS A 207 16.91 1.85 -5.08
CA HIS A 207 16.56 0.60 -5.73
C HIS A 207 16.35 0.77 -7.24
N GLN A 208 15.75 1.88 -7.68
CA GLN A 208 15.48 2.15 -9.10
C GLN A 208 16.73 2.60 -9.87
N ALA A 209 17.50 3.54 -9.31
CA ALA A 209 18.61 4.18 -10.02
C ALA A 209 19.92 3.37 -9.93
N ILE A 210 20.20 2.77 -8.77
CA ILE A 210 21.45 2.07 -8.50
C ILE A 210 21.30 0.56 -8.64
N ARG A 211 20.35 -0.06 -7.91
CA ARG A 211 20.17 -1.53 -7.96
C ARG A 211 19.45 -2.02 -9.21
N ARG A 212 18.61 -1.18 -9.82
CA ARG A 212 17.79 -1.48 -11.01
C ARG A 212 16.99 -2.79 -10.87
N ASP A 213 16.45 -3.05 -9.68
CA ASP A 213 15.75 -4.30 -9.36
C ASP A 213 14.23 -4.22 -9.55
N GLY A 214 13.72 -3.15 -10.19
CA GLY A 214 12.31 -3.00 -10.54
C GLY A 214 11.39 -2.81 -9.32
N THR A 215 11.92 -2.44 -8.15
CA THR A 215 11.11 -2.23 -6.93
C THR A 215 9.93 -1.28 -7.15
N LEU A 216 10.13 -0.17 -7.88
CA LEU A 216 9.06 0.78 -8.20
C LEU A 216 7.97 0.16 -9.08
N LEU A 217 8.35 -0.68 -10.06
CA LEU A 217 7.42 -1.33 -11.00
C LEU A 217 6.46 -2.29 -10.31
N ARG A 218 6.74 -2.70 -9.07
CA ARG A 218 5.80 -3.52 -8.31
C ARG A 218 4.58 -2.71 -7.88
N MET A 219 4.71 -1.39 -7.70
CA MET A 219 3.68 -0.50 -7.14
C MET A 219 2.98 0.39 -8.18
N VAL A 220 3.56 0.53 -9.38
CA VAL A 220 2.96 1.17 -10.56
C VAL A 220 2.26 0.10 -11.38
#